data_AF-A0A167T5M2-F1
#
_entry.id   AF-A0A167T5M2-F1
#
_cell.length_a   1.000
_cell.length_b   1.000
_cell.length_c   1.000
_cell.angle_alpha   90.00
_cell.angle_beta   90.00
_cell.angle_gamma   90.00
#
_symmetry.space_group_name_H-M   'P 1'
#
loop_
_entity.id
_entity.type
_entity.pdbx_description
1 polymer ?
#
loop_
_entity_poly.entity_id
_entity_poly.type
_entity_poly.pdbx_seq_one_letter_code
_entity_poly.pdbx_strand_id
1 'polypeptide(L)'
;MPVITIFSAPSYLNVYHNRAAVLKHANRSITIRQYNSSAHPYWVPNFMDGFTWSLPFVGSNIVEMLLAVLSVCSEEELEDSSPEEGEIPGGIMGADLALSPNEVAVRRQQIKNKILAVGKMYRVFQLLREEAENATELQSDPRQDPAAPYRERGMAIETDALGVNGSRMGRHIRNLDDARRVDMLNERLPEVDLTPSNLV
;
A
#
# COMPACT_ATOMS: atom_id res chain seq x y z
N MET A 1 45.35 -6.93 20.82
CA MET A 1 45.27 -5.47 20.55
C MET A 1 43.82 -5.06 20.62
N PRO A 2 43.46 -3.90 21.23
CA PRO A 2 42.09 -3.41 21.24
C PRO A 2 41.65 -3.02 19.81
N VAL A 3 40.40 -3.34 19.46
CA VAL A 3 39.77 -2.98 18.18
C VAL A 3 38.76 -1.88 18.45
N ILE A 4 38.74 -0.86 17.59
CA ILE A 4 37.81 0.28 17.68
C ILE A 4 36.96 0.33 16.41
N THR A 5 35.65 0.35 16.56
CA THR A 5 34.69 0.58 15.47
C THR A 5 34.18 2.02 15.55
N ILE A 6 34.23 2.74 14.43
CA ILE A 6 33.73 4.12 14.33
C ILE A 6 32.55 4.12 13.35
N PHE A 7 31.48 4.81 13.74
CA PHE A 7 30.29 4.98 12.90
C PHE A 7 29.97 6.47 12.76
N SER A 8 29.94 6.96 11.52
CA SER A 8 29.86 8.39 11.19
C SER A 8 28.52 8.82 10.58
N ALA A 9 27.49 7.95 10.57
CA ALA A 9 26.16 8.32 10.12
C ALA A 9 25.24 8.58 11.32
N PRO A 10 24.89 9.84 11.66
CA PRO A 10 24.01 10.10 12.79
C PRO A 10 22.56 9.83 12.38
N SER A 11 21.75 9.31 13.30
CA SER A 11 20.37 8.91 13.06
C SER A 11 20.20 8.10 11.77
N TYR A 12 20.96 7.00 11.66
CA TYR A 12 20.98 6.13 10.48
C TYR A 12 19.56 5.73 10.05
N LEU A 13 19.33 5.74 8.74
CA LEU A 13 18.02 5.54 8.09
C LEU A 13 16.87 6.42 8.63
N ASN A 14 17.18 7.53 9.31
CA ASN A 14 16.23 8.42 9.98
C ASN A 14 15.41 7.77 11.11
N VAL A 15 15.79 6.57 11.55
CA VAL A 15 15.03 5.78 12.53
C VAL A 15 15.88 5.34 13.72
N TYR A 16 17.20 5.18 13.55
CA TYR A 16 18.07 4.66 14.60
C TYR A 16 18.30 5.62 15.77
N HIS A 17 18.12 6.93 15.56
CA HIS A 17 18.38 7.99 16.53
C HIS A 17 19.76 7.91 17.24
N ASN A 18 20.75 7.29 16.58
CA ASN A 18 22.11 7.15 17.10
C ASN A 18 22.92 8.44 16.92
N ARG A 19 23.95 8.62 17.75
CA ARG A 19 24.99 9.63 17.50
C ARG A 19 26.03 9.08 16.52
N ALA A 20 26.63 9.98 15.75
CA ALA A 20 27.82 9.68 14.96
C ALA A 20 29.08 10.12 15.69
N ALA A 21 30.22 9.57 15.28
CA ALA A 21 31.52 9.97 15.78
C ALA A 21 32.58 10.01 14.68
N VAL A 22 33.59 10.86 14.88
CA VAL A 22 34.85 10.86 14.15
C VAL A 22 36.02 10.65 15.09
N LEU A 23 37.03 9.90 14.65
CA LEU A 23 38.27 9.69 15.38
C LEU A 23 39.34 10.66 14.88
N LYS A 24 39.82 11.53 15.76
CA LYS A 24 40.94 12.45 15.49
C LYS A 24 42.20 11.90 16.16
N HIS A 25 43.18 11.49 15.36
CA HIS A 25 44.51 11.11 15.84
C HIS A 25 45.49 12.26 15.55
N ALA A 26 46.04 12.88 16.60
CA ALA A 26 47.02 13.96 16.48
C ALA A 26 47.98 13.94 17.68
N ASN A 27 49.26 14.23 17.46
CA ASN A 27 50.30 14.28 18.51
C ASN A 27 50.33 13.04 19.42
N ARG A 28 50.20 11.84 18.84
CA ARG A 28 50.12 10.55 19.58
C ARG A 28 48.93 10.46 20.55
N SER A 29 47.94 11.35 20.42
CA SER A 29 46.67 11.34 21.16
C SER A 29 45.52 11.00 20.22
N ILE A 30 44.61 10.17 20.69
CA ILE A 30 43.36 9.79 20.01
C ILE A 30 42.20 10.47 20.73
N THR A 31 41.41 11.25 19.99
CA THR A 31 40.20 11.92 20.49
C THR A 31 39.00 11.53 19.65
N ILE A 32 37.92 11.08 20.29
CA ILE A 32 36.65 10.79 19.62
C ILE A 32 35.74 12.00 19.78
N ARG A 33 35.25 12.55 18.66
CA ARG A 33 34.27 13.65 18.65
C ARG A 33 32.94 13.16 18.15
N GLN A 34 31.88 13.36 18.93
CA GLN A 34 30.52 12.97 18.58
C GLN A 34 29.72 14.14 17.99
N TYR A 35 28.77 13.84 17.12
CA TYR A 35 27.83 14.80 16.56
C TYR A 35 26.46 14.17 16.29
N ASN A 36 25.44 15.03 16.18
CA ASN A 36 24.05 14.64 15.92
C ASN A 36 23.68 14.85 14.45
N SER A 37 22.50 14.35 14.06
CA SER A 37 21.96 14.54 12.71
C SER A 37 21.49 15.98 12.50
N SER A 38 21.48 16.41 11.24
CA SER A 38 20.96 17.69 10.76
C SER A 38 19.76 17.46 9.85
N ALA A 39 18.86 18.44 9.77
CA ALA A 39 17.72 18.37 8.85
C ALA A 39 18.20 18.23 7.39
N HIS A 40 17.55 17.37 6.62
CA HIS A 40 17.81 17.15 5.20
C HIS A 40 16.48 17.04 4.43
N PRO A 41 16.48 17.25 3.09
CA PRO A 41 15.28 17.10 2.28
C PRO A 41 14.70 15.68 2.33
N TYR A 42 13.39 15.58 2.11
CA TYR A 42 12.68 14.32 2.00
C TYR A 42 12.66 13.81 0.55
N TRP A 43 12.80 12.50 0.38
CA TRP A 43 12.74 11.82 -0.91
C TRP A 43 11.80 10.62 -0.80
N VAL A 44 11.03 10.38 -1.87
CA VAL A 44 10.22 9.17 -2.00
C VAL A 44 11.16 7.96 -2.16
N PRO A 45 10.85 6.80 -1.57
CA PRO A 45 11.65 5.59 -1.75
C PRO A 45 11.97 5.31 -3.22
N ASN A 46 13.19 4.85 -3.47
CA ASN A 46 13.72 4.58 -4.82
C ASN A 46 13.67 5.79 -5.78
N PHE A 47 13.63 7.01 -5.25
CA PHE A 47 13.54 8.26 -6.03
C PHE A 47 12.37 8.28 -7.01
N MET A 48 11.27 7.61 -6.66
CA MET A 48 10.08 7.58 -7.49
C MET A 48 9.45 8.97 -7.59
N ASP A 49 8.97 9.33 -8.78
CA ASP A 49 8.26 10.59 -8.95
C ASP A 49 6.88 10.56 -8.24
N GLY A 50 6.34 11.75 -7.98
CA GLY A 50 5.07 11.88 -7.27
C GLY A 50 3.88 11.30 -8.03
N PHE A 51 3.96 11.19 -9.36
CA PHE A 51 2.88 10.64 -10.18
C PHE A 51 2.84 9.12 -10.06
N THR A 52 3.95 8.43 -10.31
CA THR A 52 4.11 6.99 -10.17
C THR A 52 3.78 6.54 -8.75
N TRP A 53 4.15 7.33 -7.74
CA TRP A 53 3.81 7.02 -6.36
C TRP A 53 2.31 7.13 -6.06
N SER A 54 1.61 8.12 -6.62
CA SER A 54 0.21 8.44 -6.26
C SER A 54 -0.84 7.86 -7.20
N LEU A 55 -0.52 7.63 -8.47
CA LEU A 55 -1.47 7.17 -9.49
C LEU A 55 -2.17 5.87 -9.13
N PRO A 56 -1.49 4.83 -8.60
CA PRO A 56 -2.17 3.60 -8.18
C PRO A 56 -3.23 3.85 -7.11
N PHE A 57 -2.94 4.76 -6.17
CA PHE A 57 -3.87 5.15 -5.12
C PHE A 57 -5.06 5.94 -5.70
N VAL A 58 -4.79 6.98 -6.50
CA VAL A 58 -5.85 7.81 -7.11
C VAL A 58 -6.77 6.97 -7.99
N GLY A 59 -6.21 6.11 -8.84
CA GLY A 59 -6.98 5.20 -9.69
C GLY A 59 -7.89 4.28 -8.89
N SER A 60 -7.38 3.70 -7.80
CA SER A 60 -8.17 2.83 -6.93
C SER A 60 -9.35 3.57 -6.30
N ASN A 61 -9.14 4.76 -5.74
CA ASN A 61 -10.20 5.53 -5.07
C ASN A 61 -11.28 6.00 -6.05
N ILE A 62 -10.89 6.38 -7.27
CA ILE A 62 -11.87 6.76 -8.31
C ILE A 62 -12.72 5.55 -8.68
N VAL A 63 -12.10 4.38 -8.89
CA VAL A 63 -12.85 3.15 -9.20
C VAL A 63 -13.78 2.76 -8.05
N GLU A 64 -13.30 2.84 -6.82
CA GLU A 64 -14.10 2.57 -5.61
C GLU A 64 -15.31 3.50 -5.50
N MET A 65 -15.08 4.81 -5.67
CA MET A 65 -16.15 5.80 -5.66
C MET A 65 -17.17 5.56 -6.77
N LEU A 66 -16.71 5.30 -8.00
CA LEU A 66 -17.61 5.03 -9.14
C LEU A 66 -18.41 3.75 -8.93
N LEU A 67 -17.79 2.72 -8.34
CA LEU A 67 -18.50 1.50 -8.01
C LEU A 67 -19.55 1.72 -6.92
N ALA A 68 -19.23 2.49 -5.88
CA ALA A 68 -20.19 2.85 -4.84
C ALA A 68 -21.43 3.54 -5.45
N VAL A 69 -21.23 4.46 -6.41
CA VAL A 69 -22.33 5.09 -7.15
C VAL A 69 -23.12 4.05 -7.97
N LEU A 70 -22.45 3.17 -8.70
CA LEU A 70 -23.11 2.12 -9.48
C LEU A 70 -23.87 1.12 -8.60
N SER A 71 -23.42 0.92 -7.36
CA SER A 71 -24.05 0.01 -6.39
C SER A 71 -25.36 0.53 -5.80
N VAL A 72 -25.67 1.82 -5.99
CA VAL A 72 -26.98 2.39 -5.59
C VAL A 72 -28.12 1.78 -6.40
N CYS A 73 -27.87 1.40 -7.66
CA CYS A 73 -28.86 0.72 -8.48
C CYS A 73 -28.94 -0.75 -8.07
N SER A 74 -30.04 -1.14 -7.40
CA SER A 74 -30.28 -2.54 -7.04
C SER A 74 -30.66 -3.36 -8.28
N GLU A 75 -30.46 -4.69 -8.19
CA GLU A 75 -30.87 -5.61 -9.26
C GLU A 75 -32.38 -5.51 -9.54
N GLU A 76 -33.15 -5.17 -8.50
CA GLU A 76 -34.60 -4.94 -8.55
C GLU A 76 -34.97 -3.68 -9.34
N GLU A 77 -34.29 -2.53 -9.14
CA GLU A 77 -34.52 -1.31 -9.96
C GLU A 77 -34.11 -1.48 -11.44
N LEU A 78 -33.13 -2.36 -11.70
CA LEU A 78 -32.71 -2.71 -13.05
C LEU A 78 -33.68 -3.69 -13.71
N GLU A 79 -34.35 -4.57 -12.96
CA GLU A 79 -35.38 -5.48 -13.48
C GLU A 79 -36.71 -4.76 -13.70
N ASP A 80 -37.07 -3.80 -12.84
CA ASP A 80 -38.34 -3.07 -12.87
C ASP A 80 -38.36 -1.89 -13.85
N SER A 81 -37.25 -1.64 -14.57
CA SER A 81 -37.21 -0.78 -15.76
C SER A 81 -37.95 -1.45 -16.95
N SER A 82 -39.23 -1.75 -16.74
CA SER A 82 -40.20 -2.12 -17.75
C SER A 82 -40.41 -0.95 -18.74
N PRO A 83 -40.79 -1.20 -20.00
CA PRO A 83 -40.76 -0.19 -21.06
C PRO A 83 -41.80 0.94 -20.95
N GLU A 84 -42.53 1.09 -19.83
CA GLU A 84 -43.70 1.99 -19.80
C GLU A 84 -43.53 3.37 -19.19
N GLU A 85 -42.50 3.70 -18.40
CA GLU A 85 -42.39 5.08 -17.89
C GLU A 85 -40.96 5.62 -17.88
N GLY A 86 -40.73 6.65 -18.69
CA GLY A 86 -39.54 7.50 -18.59
C GLY A 86 -38.88 7.81 -19.93
N GLU A 87 -39.51 8.65 -20.75
CA GLU A 87 -38.75 9.51 -21.66
C GLU A 87 -37.67 10.23 -20.84
N ILE A 88 -36.40 9.90 -21.06
CA ILE A 88 -35.28 10.72 -20.60
C ILE A 88 -35.08 11.77 -21.69
N PRO A 89 -35.43 13.05 -21.47
CA PRO A 89 -35.17 14.08 -22.46
C PRO A 89 -33.68 14.45 -22.37
N GLY A 90 -32.83 13.78 -23.17
CA GLY A 90 -31.54 14.37 -23.58
C GLY A 90 -30.25 13.58 -23.40
N GLY A 91 -30.26 12.28 -23.08
CA GLY A 91 -29.03 11.52 -22.89
C GLY A 91 -28.90 10.31 -23.82
N ILE A 92 -28.02 10.40 -24.82
CA ILE A 92 -27.67 9.36 -25.83
C ILE A 92 -28.51 9.44 -27.12
N MET A 93 -28.51 10.62 -27.74
CA MET A 93 -28.94 10.79 -29.13
C MET A 93 -27.77 10.50 -30.08
N GLY A 94 -27.91 9.49 -30.93
CA GLY A 94 -27.01 9.32 -32.08
C GLY A 94 -27.10 7.97 -32.79
N ALA A 95 -27.22 6.87 -32.03
CA ALA A 95 -27.15 5.51 -32.61
C ALA A 95 -28.45 4.68 -32.47
N ASP A 96 -29.37 5.03 -31.57
CA ASP A 96 -30.60 4.25 -31.32
C ASP A 96 -31.74 4.54 -32.31
N LEU A 97 -31.67 5.62 -33.09
CA LEU A 97 -32.73 5.99 -34.05
C LEU A 97 -32.74 5.11 -35.32
N ALA A 98 -31.78 4.20 -35.49
CA ALA A 98 -31.62 3.37 -36.68
C ALA A 98 -31.76 1.85 -36.42
N LEU A 99 -32.02 1.44 -35.17
CA LEU A 99 -32.08 0.03 -34.78
C LEU A 99 -33.51 -0.41 -34.46
N SER A 100 -33.81 -1.68 -34.71
CA SER A 100 -35.09 -2.28 -34.34
C SER A 100 -35.28 -2.19 -32.82
N PRO A 101 -36.50 -1.94 -32.30
CA PRO A 101 -36.75 -1.89 -30.86
C PRO A 101 -36.26 -3.15 -30.11
N ASN A 102 -36.16 -4.28 -30.80
CA ASN A 102 -35.63 -5.52 -30.26
C ASN A 102 -34.08 -5.50 -30.10
N GLU A 103 -33.37 -4.83 -31.01
CA GLU A 103 -31.90 -4.69 -30.94
C GLU A 103 -31.48 -3.73 -29.82
N VAL A 104 -32.28 -2.68 -29.57
CA VAL A 104 -32.08 -1.74 -28.46
C VAL A 104 -32.25 -2.47 -27.11
N ALA A 105 -33.28 -3.31 -26.97
CA ALA A 105 -33.51 -4.10 -25.75
C ALA A 105 -32.34 -5.07 -25.46
N VAL A 106 -31.85 -5.78 -26.48
CA VAL A 106 -30.70 -6.68 -26.37
C VAL A 106 -29.44 -5.91 -25.97
N ARG A 107 -29.19 -4.75 -26.57
CA ARG A 107 -28.03 -3.90 -26.23
C ARG A 107 -28.11 -3.40 -24.78
N ARG A 108 -29.30 -3.02 -24.30
CA ARG A 108 -29.54 -2.61 -22.91
C ARG A 108 -29.24 -3.75 -21.93
N GLN A 109 -29.67 -4.97 -22.25
CA GLN A 109 -29.41 -6.16 -21.44
C GLN A 109 -27.93 -6.53 -21.40
N GLN A 110 -27.21 -6.36 -22.52
CA GLN A 110 -25.75 -6.55 -22.56
C GLN A 110 -25.02 -5.53 -21.67
N ILE A 111 -25.47 -4.28 -21.61
CA ILE A 111 -24.89 -3.25 -20.73
C ILE A 111 -25.15 -3.60 -19.27
N LYS A 112 -26.37 -4.02 -18.90
CA LYS A 112 -26.71 -4.48 -17.55
C LYS A 112 -25.79 -5.61 -17.08
N ASN A 113 -25.63 -6.66 -17.90
CA ASN A 113 -24.78 -7.79 -17.58
C ASN A 113 -23.30 -7.40 -17.39
N LYS A 114 -22.82 -6.41 -18.16
CA LYS A 114 -21.45 -5.89 -18.01
C LYS A 114 -21.27 -5.16 -16.68
N ILE A 115 -22.23 -4.34 -16.26
CA ILE A 115 -22.18 -3.63 -14.98
C ILE A 115 -22.14 -4.63 -13.82
N LEU A 116 -23.04 -5.62 -13.83
CA LEU A 116 -23.08 -6.70 -12.83
C LEU A 116 -21.76 -7.49 -12.77
N ALA A 117 -21.17 -7.80 -13.92
CA ALA A 117 -19.89 -8.51 -13.99
C ALA A 117 -18.73 -7.69 -13.41
N VAL A 118 -18.66 -6.39 -13.72
CA VAL A 118 -17.61 -5.49 -13.21
C VAL A 118 -17.70 -5.36 -11.69
N GLY A 119 -18.91 -5.22 -11.13
CA GLY A 119 -19.09 -5.16 -9.67
C GLY A 119 -18.65 -6.45 -8.96
N LYS A 120 -18.96 -7.62 -9.52
CA LYS A 120 -18.52 -8.91 -8.98
C LYS A 120 -16.99 -9.07 -9.03
N MET A 121 -16.35 -8.71 -10.15
CA MET A 121 -14.89 -8.78 -10.28
C MET A 121 -14.16 -7.82 -9.35
N TYR A 122 -14.70 -6.62 -9.11
CA TYR A 122 -14.09 -5.67 -8.18
C TYR A 122 -14.02 -6.23 -6.76
N ARG A 123 -15.09 -6.87 -6.27
CA ARG A 123 -15.10 -7.47 -4.92
C ARG A 123 -14.02 -8.55 -4.76
N VAL A 124 -13.76 -9.32 -5.82
CA VAL A 124 -12.66 -10.30 -5.84
C VAL A 124 -11.30 -9.59 -5.84
N PHE A 125 -11.12 -8.53 -6.61
CA PHE A 125 -9.87 -7.79 -6.66
C PHE A 125 -9.55 -7.05 -5.35
N GLN A 126 -10.57 -6.51 -4.69
CA GLN A 126 -10.46 -5.90 -3.36
C GLN A 126 -10.04 -6.93 -2.32
N LEU A 127 -10.68 -8.10 -2.29
CA LEU A 127 -10.28 -9.21 -1.41
C LEU A 127 -8.85 -9.68 -1.69
N LEU A 128 -8.47 -9.86 -2.96
CA LEU A 128 -7.11 -10.27 -3.32
C LEU A 128 -6.06 -9.24 -2.88
N ARG A 129 -6.41 -7.96 -2.90
CA ARG A 129 -5.55 -6.89 -2.42
C ARG A 129 -5.45 -6.89 -0.90
N GLU A 130 -6.58 -6.97 -0.19
CA GLU A 130 -6.61 -7.08 1.27
C GLU A 130 -5.81 -8.28 1.75
N GLU A 131 -5.95 -9.44 1.08
CA GLU A 131 -5.17 -10.64 1.35
C GLU A 131 -3.68 -10.46 1.01
N ALA A 132 -3.33 -9.76 -0.07
CA ALA A 132 -1.92 -9.46 -0.39
C ALA A 132 -1.27 -8.53 0.64
N GLU A 133 -2.01 -7.53 1.12
CA GLU A 133 -1.57 -6.61 2.17
C GLU A 133 -1.42 -7.36 3.52
N ASN A 134 -2.40 -8.19 3.91
CA ASN A 134 -2.31 -9.05 5.10
C ASN A 134 -1.21 -10.12 5.02
N ALA A 135 -1.00 -10.74 3.86
CA ALA A 135 0.04 -11.75 3.67
C ALA A 135 1.45 -11.15 3.81
N THR A 136 1.62 -9.90 3.36
CA THR A 136 2.87 -9.14 3.56
C THR A 136 3.13 -8.90 5.05
N GLU A 137 2.09 -8.68 5.85
CA GLU A 137 2.21 -8.56 7.31
C GLU A 137 2.50 -9.91 8.00
N LEU A 138 1.86 -11.01 7.56
CA LEU A 138 2.07 -12.35 8.13
C LEU A 138 3.42 -12.98 7.75
N GLN A 139 4.02 -12.58 6.62
CA GLN A 139 5.40 -12.96 6.29
C GLN A 139 6.46 -12.25 7.14
N SER A 140 6.08 -11.26 7.94
CA SER A 140 6.96 -10.65 8.96
C SER A 140 7.08 -11.47 10.25
N ASP A 141 6.71 -12.76 10.22
CA ASP A 141 6.93 -13.72 11.29
C ASP A 141 8.23 -14.53 11.07
N PRO A 142 9.38 -14.12 11.67
CA PRO A 142 10.43 -15.06 11.96
C PRO A 142 9.94 -15.94 13.09
N ARG A 143 9.46 -17.14 12.72
CA ARG A 143 9.15 -18.27 13.60
C ARG A 143 9.83 -18.21 14.97
N GLN A 144 8.98 -18.26 15.98
CA GLN A 144 9.18 -18.78 17.35
C GLN A 144 10.10 -17.98 18.28
N ASP A 145 9.47 -17.35 19.28
CA ASP A 145 9.94 -17.47 20.67
C ASP A 145 8.73 -17.64 21.63
N PRO A 146 8.73 -18.67 22.50
CA PRO A 146 7.60 -19.05 23.34
C PRO A 146 7.67 -18.37 24.72
N ALA A 147 7.54 -17.05 24.80
CA ALA A 147 7.53 -16.38 26.10
C ALA A 147 6.97 -14.94 26.07
N ALA A 148 5.65 -14.77 25.91
CA ALA A 148 5.00 -13.56 26.44
C ALA A 148 3.48 -13.75 26.65
N PRO A 149 2.90 -13.13 27.69
CA PRO A 149 1.61 -13.51 28.23
C PRO A 149 0.45 -12.75 27.57
N TYR A 150 -0.66 -13.48 27.44
CA TYR A 150 -2.04 -13.03 27.29
C TYR A 150 -2.29 -11.55 27.67
N ARG A 151 -2.56 -10.69 26.68
CA ARG A 151 -3.26 -9.40 26.89
C ARG A 151 -4.51 -9.36 26.02
N GLU A 152 -5.58 -9.87 26.63
CA GLU A 152 -6.89 -9.25 26.75
C GLU A 152 -7.48 -8.57 25.51
N ARG A 153 -8.32 -9.36 24.85
CA ARG A 153 -9.48 -8.97 24.03
C ARG A 153 -10.33 -7.91 24.75
N GLY A 154 -10.51 -6.74 24.15
CA GLY A 154 -11.50 -5.76 24.60
C GLY A 154 -11.66 -4.57 23.65
N MET A 155 -12.89 -4.37 23.18
CA MET A 155 -13.46 -3.21 22.47
C MET A 155 -13.21 -3.11 20.96
N ALA A 156 -14.19 -3.64 20.21
CA ALA A 156 -14.55 -3.19 18.87
C ALA A 156 -15.43 -1.93 18.97
N ILE A 157 -15.21 -0.96 18.08
CA ILE A 157 -15.98 0.25 17.64
C ILE A 157 -14.86 1.12 17.03
N GLU A 158 -14.74 1.45 15.74
CA GLU A 158 -15.67 1.76 14.66
C GLU A 158 -14.88 1.54 13.35
N THR A 159 -15.49 0.93 12.35
CA THR A 159 -14.86 0.70 11.04
C THR A 159 -14.71 2.02 10.30
N ASP A 160 -13.50 2.56 10.25
CA ASP A 160 -13.13 3.72 9.45
C ASP A 160 -13.23 3.37 7.95
N ALA A 161 -14.31 3.81 7.32
CA ALA A 161 -14.70 3.56 5.93
C ALA A 161 -13.82 4.28 4.90
N LEU A 162 -12.64 4.77 5.29
CA LEU A 162 -11.68 5.44 4.40
C LEU A 162 -10.43 4.62 4.09
N GLY A 163 -10.32 3.36 4.55
CA GLY A 163 -9.15 2.53 4.27
C GLY A 163 -7.82 3.15 4.75
N VAL A 164 -7.88 4.22 5.56
CA VAL A 164 -6.74 4.84 6.22
C VAL A 164 -6.46 4.04 7.49
N ASN A 165 -6.09 2.78 7.31
CA ASN A 165 -4.91 2.25 7.97
C ASN A 165 -4.81 2.44 9.50
N GLY A 166 -5.90 2.23 10.23
CA GLY A 166 -5.91 2.17 11.69
C GLY A 166 -5.06 1.02 12.25
N SER A 167 -4.74 0.02 11.43
CA SER A 167 -3.91 -1.13 11.80
C SER A 167 -2.40 -0.92 11.58
N ARG A 168 -1.97 0.18 10.95
CA ARG A 168 -0.54 0.49 10.69
C ARG A 168 0.29 0.84 11.94
N MET A 169 -0.30 0.82 13.13
CA MET A 169 0.37 1.18 14.39
C MET A 169 1.24 0.04 14.99
N GLY A 170 1.54 -1.01 14.22
CA GLY A 170 2.04 -2.28 14.74
C GLY A 170 3.44 -2.30 15.37
N ARG A 171 4.42 -1.54 14.87
CA ARG A 171 5.78 -1.47 15.46
C ARG A 171 6.44 -0.13 15.18
N HIS A 172 6.14 0.89 15.98
CA HIS A 172 6.94 2.11 15.98
C HIS A 172 8.32 1.78 16.53
N ILE A 173 9.37 1.97 15.73
CA ILE A 173 10.75 1.73 16.15
C ILE A 173 11.11 2.76 17.21
N ARG A 174 11.17 2.32 18.48
CA ARG A 174 11.43 3.21 19.63
C ARG A 174 12.89 3.21 20.08
N ASN A 175 13.60 2.11 19.83
CA ASN A 175 14.92 1.85 20.38
C ASN A 175 15.91 1.42 19.30
N LEU A 176 17.20 1.60 19.58
CA LEU A 176 18.30 1.20 18.70
C LEU A 176 18.26 -0.30 18.33
N ASP A 177 18.00 -1.16 19.31
CA ASP A 177 17.96 -2.61 19.10
C ASP A 177 16.77 -3.03 18.23
N ASP A 178 15.68 -2.26 18.27
CA ASP A 178 14.51 -2.50 17.43
C ASP A 178 14.79 -2.11 15.98
N ALA A 179 15.42 -0.94 15.78
CA ALA A 179 15.90 -0.51 14.47
C ALA A 179 16.85 -1.53 13.84
N ARG A 180 17.82 -2.01 14.62
CA ARG A 180 18.78 -3.04 14.18
C ARG A 180 18.10 -4.35 13.78
N ARG A 181 17.06 -4.78 14.51
CA ARG A 181 16.35 -6.02 14.22
C ARG A 181 15.64 -5.96 12.86
N VAL A 182 14.98 -4.84 12.58
CA VAL A 182 14.24 -4.64 11.31
C VAL A 182 15.21 -4.55 10.13
N ASP A 183 16.39 -3.98 10.35
CA ASP A 183 17.38 -3.73 9.30
C ASP A 183 18.37 -4.89 9.08
N MET A 184 18.32 -5.94 9.91
CA MET A 184 19.25 -7.06 9.88
C MET A 184 19.33 -7.76 8.50
N LEU A 185 18.21 -7.79 7.76
CA LEU A 185 18.17 -8.37 6.42
C LEU A 185 18.86 -7.51 5.36
N ASN A 186 19.04 -6.21 5.60
CA ASN A 186 19.71 -5.29 4.67
C ASN A 186 21.22 -5.23 4.90
N GLU A 187 21.69 -5.64 6.09
CA GLU A 187 23.11 -5.70 6.45
C GLU A 187 23.81 -6.96 5.92
N ARG A 188 23.06 -7.93 5.38
CA ARG A 188 23.63 -9.16 4.80
C ARG A 188 24.13 -8.92 3.37
N LEU A 189 25.03 -9.80 2.91
CA LEU A 189 25.44 -9.81 1.51
C LEU A 189 24.21 -10.07 0.61
N PRO A 190 23.95 -9.24 -0.41
CA PRO A 190 22.83 -9.46 -1.31
C PRO A 190 23.01 -10.77 -2.09
N GLU A 191 21.90 -11.46 -2.31
CA GLU A 191 21.86 -12.65 -3.15
C GLU A 191 21.95 -12.21 -4.62
N VAL A 192 23.04 -12.56 -5.30
CA VAL A 192 23.22 -12.31 -6.74
C VAL A 192 22.96 -13.61 -7.48
N ASP A 193 21.93 -13.63 -8.33
CA ASP A 193 21.65 -14.79 -9.17
C ASP A 193 22.62 -14.82 -10.36
N LEU A 194 23.58 -15.75 -10.32
CA LEU A 194 24.67 -15.89 -11.31
C LEU A 194 24.21 -16.63 -12.59
N THR A 195 22.92 -16.60 -12.90
CA THR A 195 22.41 -17.19 -14.14
C THR A 195 22.93 -16.41 -15.35
N PRO A 196 23.35 -17.08 -16.44
CA PRO A 196 24.04 -16.46 -17.58
C PRO A 196 23.19 -15.45 -18.38
N SER A 197 21.92 -15.26 -18.02
CA SER A 197 21.04 -14.23 -18.59
C SER A 197 21.27 -12.82 -18.04
N ASN A 198 22.01 -12.67 -16.93
CA ASN A 198 22.26 -11.36 -16.28
C ASN A 198 23.66 -10.78 -16.58
N LEU A 199 24.42 -11.40 -17.48
CA LEU A 199 25.73 -10.93 -17.95
C LEU A 199 25.62 -10.42 -19.40
N VAL A 200 24.94 -9.30 -19.60
CA VAL A 200 24.99 -8.50 -20.85
C VAL A 200 25.06 -7.02 -20.49
#